data_AF-A0A956HTY8-F1
#
_entry.id   AF-A0A956HTY8-F1
#
_cell.length_a   1.000
_cell.length_b   1.000
_cell.length_c   1.000
_cell.angle_alpha   90.00
_cell.angle_beta   90.00
_cell.angle_gamma   90.00
#
_symmetry.space_group_name_H-M   'P 1'
#
loop_
_entity.id
_entity.type
_entity.pdbx_description
1 polymer ?
#
loop_
_entity_poly.entity_id
_entity_poly.type
_entity_poly.pdbx_seq_one_letter_code
_entity_poly.pdbx_strand_id
1 'polypeptide(L)'
;MKANAVPLLAIFETKLQLEVPLFQRQYVWSRDDHWEPLWEDIARKFTDYLEGRRDSPVHFLGAMVLDQRQVPVTHVAKRQVIDGQQRLTTFQVFLSAFRDFSRTQGCVAIADECVKYTVNSGMMANPETDRFKVWPTQLDRKQYKDVLLAGSREQLEELHPLRRKKYKRKPEPRARMVEAYVYFYDQLTAFFLGTATEPPLMHEAVLEMRLDECLQALKNALQVVAIDLEQGDDAQVIFETLN
;
A
#
# COMPACT_ATOMS: atom_id res chain seq x y z
N MET A 1 12.15 -16.43 -17.17
CA MET A 1 11.04 -15.83 -16.39
C MET A 1 10.08 -16.88 -15.81
N LYS A 2 9.58 -16.65 -14.59
CA LYS A 2 8.50 -17.44 -13.95
C LYS A 2 7.35 -16.54 -13.53
N ALA A 3 6.12 -16.95 -13.80
CA ALA A 3 4.92 -16.17 -13.45
C ALA A 3 4.00 -16.97 -12.52
N ASN A 4 3.66 -16.41 -11.37
CA ASN A 4 2.78 -17.05 -10.38
C ASN A 4 1.76 -16.06 -9.84
N ALA A 5 0.51 -16.50 -9.66
CA ALA A 5 -0.48 -15.74 -8.90
C ALA A 5 -0.14 -15.84 -7.41
N VAL A 6 0.01 -14.69 -6.75
CA VAL A 6 0.36 -14.61 -5.33
C VAL A 6 -0.54 -13.58 -4.63
N PRO A 7 -0.90 -13.77 -3.35
CA PRO A 7 -1.53 -12.73 -2.57
C PRO A 7 -0.62 -11.49 -2.50
N LEU A 8 -1.17 -10.30 -2.74
CA LEU A 8 -0.37 -9.07 -2.77
C LEU A 8 0.35 -8.84 -1.43
N LEU A 9 -0.32 -9.11 -0.31
CA LEU A 9 0.26 -8.92 1.01
C LEU A 9 1.44 -9.87 1.30
N ALA A 10 1.44 -11.07 0.69
CA ALA A 10 2.54 -12.04 0.83
C ALA A 10 3.86 -11.52 0.25
N ILE A 11 3.82 -10.63 -0.75
CA ILE A 11 5.02 -9.96 -1.28
C ILE A 11 5.73 -9.16 -0.17
N PHE A 12 4.97 -8.58 0.76
CA PHE A 12 5.50 -7.76 1.83
C PHE A 12 5.78 -8.52 3.13
N GLU A 13 5.37 -9.79 3.23
CA GLU A 13 5.52 -10.57 4.46
C GLU A 13 7.00 -10.92 4.75
N THR A 14 7.77 -11.17 3.70
CA THR A 14 9.20 -11.50 3.82
C THR A 14 10.05 -10.26 4.13
N LYS A 15 11.24 -10.48 4.70
CA LYS A 15 12.23 -9.43 4.93
C LYS A 15 12.92 -9.04 3.61
N LEU A 16 12.18 -8.28 2.82
CA LEU A 16 12.50 -7.91 1.45
C LEU A 16 12.27 -6.40 1.26
N GLN A 17 13.10 -5.80 0.41
CA GLN A 17 12.90 -4.46 -0.11
C GLN A 17 12.76 -4.52 -1.64
N LEU A 18 11.66 -3.96 -2.14
CA LEU A 18 11.35 -3.74 -3.54
C LEU A 18 11.85 -2.36 -3.96
N GLU A 19 12.99 -2.30 -4.64
CA GLU A 19 13.63 -1.07 -5.09
C GLU A 19 13.13 -0.66 -6.47
N VAL A 20 12.65 0.57 -6.59
CA VAL A 20 12.28 1.16 -7.87
C VAL A 20 13.53 1.76 -8.54
N PRO A 21 13.89 1.33 -9.76
CA PRO A 21 15.04 1.88 -10.49
C PRO A 21 14.93 3.39 -10.76
N LEU A 22 16.07 4.09 -10.85
CA LEU A 22 16.10 5.55 -11.01
C LEU A 22 15.51 6.05 -12.34
N PHE A 23 15.52 5.22 -13.38
CA PHE A 23 14.97 5.56 -14.70
C PHE A 23 13.44 5.41 -14.76
N GLN A 24 12.80 4.84 -13.74
CA GLN A 24 11.36 4.75 -13.68
C GLN A 24 10.73 6.12 -13.40
N ARG A 25 9.50 6.31 -13.89
CA ARG A 25 8.74 7.55 -13.66
C ARG A 25 8.35 7.70 -12.18
N GLN A 26 8.24 8.95 -11.76
CA GLN A 26 7.72 9.32 -10.43
C GLN A 26 6.28 8.84 -10.21
N TYR A 27 5.81 8.94 -8.96
CA TYR A 27 4.43 8.67 -8.61
C TYR A 27 3.45 9.65 -9.26
N VAL A 28 2.52 9.12 -10.07
CA VAL A 28 1.59 9.93 -10.88
C VAL A 28 0.13 9.55 -10.75
N TRP A 29 -0.19 8.47 -10.02
CA TRP A 29 -1.58 8.05 -9.81
C TRP A 29 -2.41 9.16 -9.15
N SER A 30 -3.66 9.26 -9.60
CA SER A 30 -4.68 10.23 -9.24
C SER A 30 -5.83 9.53 -8.50
N ARG A 31 -6.68 10.32 -7.84
CA ARG A 31 -7.88 9.79 -7.18
C ARG A 31 -8.78 9.05 -8.16
N ASP A 32 -9.31 9.78 -9.14
CA ASP A 32 -10.41 9.32 -9.99
C ASP A 32 -10.01 8.10 -10.84
N ASP A 33 -8.78 8.10 -11.38
CA ASP A 33 -8.35 7.04 -12.29
C ASP A 33 -7.75 5.82 -11.57
N HIS A 34 -7.35 5.95 -10.29
CA HIS A 34 -6.56 4.91 -9.63
C HIS A 34 -6.93 4.64 -8.17
N TRP A 35 -6.97 5.66 -7.31
CA TRP A 35 -7.17 5.42 -5.87
C TRP A 35 -8.59 5.00 -5.56
N GLU A 36 -9.56 5.62 -6.23
CA GLU A 36 -10.98 5.33 -6.05
C GLU A 36 -11.34 3.93 -6.57
N PRO A 37 -10.96 3.54 -7.80
CA PRO A 37 -11.11 2.15 -8.26
C PRO A 37 -10.45 1.12 -7.34
N LEU A 38 -9.20 1.37 -6.90
CA LEU A 38 -8.51 0.47 -5.97
C LEU A 38 -9.26 0.33 -4.64
N TRP A 39 -9.77 1.43 -4.12
CA TRP A 39 -10.56 1.40 -2.89
C TRP A 39 -11.87 0.62 -3.09
N GLU A 40 -12.59 0.83 -4.19
CA GLU A 40 -13.81 0.09 -4.49
C GLU A 40 -13.56 -1.42 -4.57
N ASP A 41 -12.44 -1.83 -5.18
CA ASP A 41 -12.00 -3.22 -5.21
C ASP A 41 -11.76 -3.79 -3.81
N ILE A 42 -11.03 -3.06 -2.96
CA ILE A 42 -10.75 -3.45 -1.58
C ILE A 42 -12.05 -3.50 -0.75
N ALA A 43 -12.89 -2.48 -0.83
CA ALA A 43 -14.13 -2.35 -0.07
C ALA A 43 -15.13 -3.47 -0.42
N ARG A 44 -15.18 -3.88 -1.69
CA ARG A 44 -15.95 -5.07 -2.10
C ARG A 44 -15.46 -6.33 -1.39
N LYS A 45 -14.14 -6.53 -1.30
CA LYS A 45 -13.58 -7.70 -0.59
C LYS A 45 -13.72 -7.63 0.92
N PHE A 46 -13.69 -6.43 1.49
CA PHE A 46 -14.03 -6.25 2.90
C PHE A 46 -15.49 -6.64 3.17
N THR A 47 -16.40 -6.18 2.32
CA THR A 47 -17.84 -6.52 2.38
C THR A 47 -18.06 -8.03 2.27
N ASP A 48 -17.44 -8.69 1.29
CA ASP A 48 -17.52 -10.15 1.12
C ASP A 48 -17.08 -10.90 2.40
N TYR A 49 -15.98 -10.48 3.03
CA TYR A 49 -15.48 -11.12 4.25
C TYR A 49 -16.36 -10.85 5.48
N LEU A 50 -16.82 -9.62 5.65
CA LEU A 50 -17.72 -9.24 6.75
C LEU A 50 -19.07 -9.98 6.68
N GLU A 51 -19.54 -10.28 5.47
CA GLU A 51 -20.77 -11.06 5.24
C GLU A 51 -20.53 -12.58 5.21
N GLY A 52 -19.31 -13.03 5.50
CA GLY A 52 -18.94 -14.44 5.57
C GLY A 52 -18.78 -15.15 4.21
N ARG A 53 -18.79 -14.40 3.09
CA ARG A 53 -18.63 -14.93 1.72
C ARG A 53 -17.16 -15.15 1.34
N ARG A 54 -16.46 -16.00 2.09
CA ARG A 54 -15.02 -16.26 1.92
C ARG A 54 -14.63 -16.97 0.62
N ASP A 55 -15.60 -17.59 -0.05
CA ASP A 55 -15.48 -18.26 -1.35
C ASP A 55 -15.64 -17.30 -2.55
N SER A 56 -15.90 -16.02 -2.29
CA SER A 56 -15.97 -14.99 -3.34
C SER A 56 -14.68 -14.97 -4.17
N PRO A 57 -14.76 -14.80 -5.51
CA PRO A 57 -13.58 -14.76 -6.35
C PRO A 57 -12.54 -13.75 -5.88
N VAL A 58 -11.27 -14.11 -5.93
CA VAL A 58 -10.17 -13.19 -5.66
C VAL A 58 -10.21 -12.03 -6.66
N HIS A 59 -9.77 -10.85 -6.22
CA HIS A 59 -9.61 -9.70 -7.09
C HIS A 59 -8.16 -9.62 -7.59
N PHE A 60 -8.00 -9.47 -8.91
CA PHE A 60 -6.70 -9.40 -9.55
C PHE A 60 -6.29 -7.95 -9.79
N LEU A 61 -5.25 -7.50 -9.08
CA LEU A 61 -4.81 -6.11 -9.15
C LEU A 61 -3.88 -5.83 -10.33
N GLY A 62 -3.40 -6.85 -11.04
CA GLY A 62 -2.48 -6.73 -12.17
C GLY A 62 -1.19 -7.53 -12.00
N ALA A 63 -0.28 -7.43 -12.97
CA ALA A 63 1.03 -8.06 -12.92
C ALA A 63 2.06 -7.15 -12.22
N MET A 64 3.03 -7.78 -11.54
CA MET A 64 4.24 -7.18 -10.96
C MET A 64 5.44 -7.83 -11.62
N VAL A 65 6.35 -7.06 -12.23
CA VAL A 65 7.58 -7.63 -12.81
C VAL A 65 8.74 -7.29 -11.90
N LEU A 66 9.40 -8.33 -11.39
CA LEU A 66 10.38 -8.22 -10.32
C LEU A 66 11.69 -8.92 -10.70
N ASP A 67 12.78 -8.18 -10.64
CA ASP A 67 14.14 -8.69 -10.90
C ASP A 67 14.87 -8.96 -9.58
N GLN A 68 15.51 -10.12 -9.45
CA GLN A 68 16.17 -10.52 -8.21
C GLN A 68 17.60 -9.99 -8.17
N ARG A 69 17.94 -9.20 -7.14
CA ARG A 69 19.32 -8.75 -6.93
C ARG A 69 20.03 -9.70 -5.98
N GLN A 70 21.24 -10.12 -6.34
CA GLN A 70 22.10 -10.84 -5.40
C GLN A 70 22.54 -9.88 -4.29
N VAL A 71 22.10 -10.16 -3.07
CA VAL A 71 22.54 -9.47 -1.86
C VAL A 71 23.06 -10.50 -0.85
N PRO A 72 24.07 -10.16 -0.03
CA PRO A 72 24.53 -11.03 1.04
C PRO A 72 23.39 -11.41 2.00
N VAL A 73 23.34 -12.68 2.40
CA VAL A 73 22.25 -13.33 3.17
C VAL A 73 21.97 -12.65 4.53
N THR A 74 22.93 -11.88 5.05
CA THR A 74 22.84 -11.23 6.37
C THR A 74 22.02 -9.93 6.39
N HIS A 75 21.51 -9.48 5.24
CA HIS A 75 20.82 -8.20 5.09
C HIS A 75 19.38 -8.37 4.57
N VAL A 76 18.64 -7.26 4.51
CA VAL A 76 17.32 -7.25 3.85
C VAL A 76 17.52 -7.65 2.39
N ALA A 77 16.79 -8.68 1.93
CA ALA A 77 16.83 -9.09 0.54
C ALA A 77 16.37 -7.92 -0.35
N LYS A 78 16.92 -7.80 -1.57
CA LYS A 78 16.59 -6.70 -2.47
C LYS A 78 16.13 -7.25 -3.81
N ARG A 79 15.05 -6.70 -4.32
CA ARG A 79 14.52 -6.98 -5.66
C ARG A 79 14.19 -5.67 -6.34
N GLN A 80 14.42 -5.60 -7.64
CA GLN A 80 14.04 -4.43 -8.41
C GLN A 80 12.64 -4.58 -8.98
N VAL A 81 11.90 -3.48 -8.95
CA VAL A 81 10.57 -3.39 -9.57
C VAL A 81 10.74 -2.88 -11.00
N ILE A 82 10.53 -3.76 -11.96
CA ILE A 82 10.59 -3.44 -13.40
C ILE A 82 9.25 -2.86 -13.84
N ASP A 83 8.15 -3.47 -13.41
CA ASP A 83 6.79 -2.96 -13.60
C ASP A 83 5.93 -3.18 -12.35
N GLY A 84 4.93 -2.33 -12.16
CA GLY A 84 4.03 -2.37 -11.01
C GLY A 84 4.34 -1.37 -9.89
N GLN A 85 5.34 -0.51 -10.09
CA GLN A 85 5.82 0.43 -9.07
C GLN A 85 4.71 1.30 -8.46
N GLN A 86 3.83 1.88 -9.28
CA GLN A 86 2.75 2.77 -8.82
C GLN A 86 1.76 2.03 -7.92
N ARG A 87 1.44 0.78 -8.29
CA ARG A 87 0.51 -0.07 -7.56
C ARG A 87 1.08 -0.51 -6.21
N LEU A 88 2.34 -0.97 -6.19
CA LEU A 88 3.03 -1.32 -4.95
C LEU A 88 3.10 -0.13 -3.99
N THR A 89 3.47 1.04 -4.51
CA THR A 89 3.54 2.26 -3.70
C THR A 89 2.16 2.68 -3.18
N THR A 90 1.11 2.65 -4.02
CA THR A 90 -0.26 3.00 -3.59
C THR A 90 -0.77 2.04 -2.53
N PHE A 91 -0.50 0.75 -2.68
CA PHE A 91 -0.91 -0.24 -1.69
C PHE A 91 -0.15 -0.09 -0.37
N GLN A 92 1.14 0.26 -0.40
CA GLN A 92 1.88 0.63 0.82
C GLN A 92 1.28 1.87 1.51
N VAL A 93 0.85 2.87 0.74
CA VAL A 93 0.15 4.06 1.27
C VAL A 93 -1.19 3.66 1.92
N PHE A 94 -1.98 2.81 1.25
CA PHE A 94 -3.22 2.26 1.79
C PHE A 94 -2.99 1.49 3.10
N LEU A 95 -2.00 0.58 3.14
CA LEU A 95 -1.67 -0.18 4.36
C LEU A 95 -1.24 0.73 5.51
N SER A 96 -0.54 1.83 5.22
CA SER A 96 -0.20 2.85 6.20
C SER A 96 -1.45 3.53 6.77
N ALA A 97 -2.41 3.90 5.93
CA ALA A 97 -3.68 4.47 6.36
C ALA A 97 -4.51 3.48 7.19
N PHE A 98 -4.58 2.20 6.76
CA PHE A 98 -5.28 1.14 7.49
C PHE A 98 -4.67 0.88 8.87
N ARG A 99 -3.33 0.84 8.96
CA ARG A 99 -2.59 0.72 10.22
C ARG A 99 -2.90 1.88 11.17
N ASP A 100 -2.78 3.10 10.67
CA ASP A 100 -2.94 4.30 11.49
C ASP A 100 -4.40 4.46 11.94
N PHE A 101 -5.36 4.19 11.05
CA PHE A 101 -6.79 4.12 11.41
C PHE A 101 -7.03 3.12 12.54
N SER A 102 -6.55 1.88 12.38
CA SER A 102 -6.72 0.82 13.39
C SER A 102 -6.14 1.23 14.75
N ARG A 103 -4.95 1.86 14.75
CA ARG A 103 -4.31 2.37 15.96
C ARG A 103 -5.12 3.49 16.62
N THR A 104 -5.59 4.46 15.85
CA THR A 104 -6.42 5.57 16.35
C THR A 104 -7.72 5.08 16.97
N GLN A 105 -8.30 3.99 16.45
CA GLN A 105 -9.50 3.37 17.03
C GLN A 105 -9.23 2.44 18.22
N GLY A 106 -7.98 2.37 18.70
CA GLY A 106 -7.59 1.53 19.84
C GLY A 106 -7.36 0.06 19.51
N CYS A 107 -7.47 -0.35 18.24
CA CYS A 107 -7.21 -1.72 17.77
C CYS A 107 -5.70 -1.93 17.54
N VAL A 108 -4.92 -1.86 18.61
CA VAL A 108 -3.44 -1.87 18.57
C VAL A 108 -2.89 -3.18 18.00
N ALA A 109 -3.49 -4.32 18.33
CA ALA A 109 -3.04 -5.63 17.81
C ALA A 109 -3.12 -5.70 16.28
N ILE A 110 -4.20 -5.18 15.69
CA ILE A 110 -4.36 -5.10 14.23
C ILE A 110 -3.33 -4.13 13.62
N ALA A 111 -3.13 -2.98 14.25
CA ALA A 111 -2.14 -2.02 13.78
C ALA A 111 -0.72 -2.61 13.79
N ASP A 112 -0.34 -3.31 14.86
CA ASP A 112 0.98 -3.94 15.01
C ASP A 112 1.18 -5.09 14.02
N GLU A 113 0.12 -5.85 13.70
CA GLU A 113 0.17 -6.82 12.61
C GLU A 113 0.43 -6.13 11.25
N CYS A 114 -0.19 -4.97 11.00
CA CYS A 114 0.01 -4.19 9.77
C CYS A 114 1.44 -3.61 9.65
N VAL A 115 2.14 -3.38 10.76
CA VAL A 115 3.54 -2.93 10.75
C VAL A 115 4.43 -3.92 9.97
N LYS A 116 4.17 -5.22 10.07
CA LYS A 116 4.95 -6.28 9.39
C LYS A 116 4.94 -6.15 7.86
N TYR A 117 3.87 -5.57 7.31
CA TYR A 117 3.67 -5.39 5.87
C TYR A 117 4.09 -4.02 5.34
N THR A 118 4.40 -3.07 6.23
CA THR A 118 4.82 -1.71 5.84
C THR A 118 6.31 -1.47 6.06
N VAL A 119 6.91 -2.13 7.06
CA VAL A 119 8.34 -2.03 7.35
C VAL A 119 8.99 -3.38 7.64
N ASN A 120 10.27 -3.50 7.29
CA ASN A 120 11.12 -4.60 7.68
C ASN A 120 11.54 -4.48 9.15
N SER A 121 11.85 -5.60 9.78
CA SER A 121 12.35 -5.68 11.16
C SER A 121 13.66 -6.48 11.25
N GLY A 122 14.33 -6.41 12.41
CA GLY A 122 15.62 -7.05 12.66
C GLY A 122 16.83 -6.30 12.08
N MET A 123 17.98 -6.97 11.98
CA MET A 123 19.25 -6.36 11.56
C MET A 123 19.23 -5.88 10.10
N MET A 124 19.75 -4.68 9.82
CA MET A 124 19.81 -4.11 8.47
C MET A 124 21.17 -3.46 8.22
N ALA A 125 21.61 -3.44 6.96
CA ALA A 125 22.84 -2.73 6.60
C ALA A 125 22.63 -1.22 6.67
N ASN A 126 21.50 -0.74 6.14
CA ASN A 126 21.11 0.65 6.17
C ASN A 126 19.67 0.81 6.67
N PRO A 127 19.45 0.93 8.00
CA PRO A 127 18.11 1.07 8.57
C PRO A 127 17.29 2.24 8.02
N GLU A 128 17.93 3.32 7.56
CA GLU A 128 17.24 4.50 7.01
C GLU A 128 16.53 4.21 5.68
N THR A 129 16.99 3.20 4.94
CA THR A 129 16.42 2.81 3.65
C THR A 129 15.81 1.43 3.70
N ASP A 130 16.55 0.44 4.18
CA ASP A 130 16.22 -1.00 4.12
C ASP A 130 14.96 -1.34 4.94
N ARG A 131 14.57 -0.44 5.86
CA ARG A 131 13.34 -0.60 6.65
C ARG A 131 12.07 -0.56 5.82
N PHE A 132 12.08 0.03 4.63
CA PHE A 132 10.87 0.16 3.82
C PHE A 132 10.71 -1.03 2.88
N LYS A 133 9.49 -1.59 2.83
CA LYS A 133 9.16 -2.72 1.94
C LYS A 133 9.23 -2.35 0.46
N VAL A 134 8.87 -1.11 0.12
CA VAL A 134 9.08 -0.50 -1.19
C VAL A 134 9.97 0.71 -1.05
N TRP A 135 10.91 0.89 -1.96
CA TRP A 135 11.80 2.05 -2.01
C TRP A 135 11.64 2.79 -3.34
N PRO A 136 10.91 3.92 -3.37
CA PRO A 136 10.57 4.59 -4.62
C PRO A 136 11.73 5.43 -5.18
N THR A 137 11.48 6.05 -6.34
CA THR A 137 12.41 6.97 -7.00
C THR A 137 12.82 8.12 -6.06
N GLN A 138 13.99 8.73 -6.33
CA GLN A 138 14.58 9.72 -5.42
C GLN A 138 13.63 10.88 -5.06
N LEU A 139 12.85 11.36 -6.03
CA LEU A 139 11.98 12.51 -5.89
C LEU A 139 10.71 12.20 -5.08
N ASP A 140 10.35 10.92 -4.95
CA ASP A 140 9.21 10.45 -4.18
C ASP A 140 9.55 10.09 -2.73
N ARG A 141 10.83 9.87 -2.41
CA ARG A 141 11.25 9.36 -1.10
C ARG A 141 10.80 10.23 0.08
N LYS A 142 10.76 11.57 -0.07
CA LYS A 142 10.32 12.44 1.03
C LYS A 142 8.85 12.17 1.38
N GLN A 143 7.95 12.36 0.41
CA GLN A 143 6.52 12.14 0.63
C GLN A 143 6.23 10.71 1.09
N TYR A 144 6.92 9.71 0.52
CA TYR A 144 6.74 8.32 0.88
C TYR A 144 7.13 8.03 2.34
N LYS A 145 8.30 8.50 2.79
CA LYS A 145 8.74 8.35 4.18
C LYS A 145 7.78 9.05 5.14
N ASP A 146 7.38 10.27 4.83
CA ASP A 146 6.48 11.04 5.68
C ASP A 146 5.15 10.29 5.88
N VAL A 147 4.56 9.76 4.79
CA VAL A 147 3.32 8.96 4.85
C VAL A 147 3.47 7.70 5.70
N LEU A 148 4.57 6.97 5.55
CA LEU A 148 4.77 5.70 6.25
C LEU A 148 5.17 5.85 7.71
N LEU A 149 5.84 6.95 8.07
CA LEU A 149 6.41 7.18 9.40
C LEU A 149 5.60 8.13 10.28
N ALA A 150 4.70 8.95 9.71
CA ALA A 150 3.91 9.90 10.50
C ALA A 150 3.18 9.20 11.65
N GLY A 151 2.52 8.06 11.37
CA GLY A 151 1.88 7.22 12.40
C GLY A 151 0.46 7.63 12.80
N SER A 152 -0.01 8.78 12.31
CA SER A 152 -1.41 9.21 12.37
C SER A 152 -1.71 10.20 11.24
N ARG A 153 -3.00 10.40 10.95
CA ARG A 153 -3.44 11.42 9.99
C ARG A 153 -3.06 12.82 10.45
N GLU A 154 -3.32 13.15 11.71
CA GLU A 154 -3.08 14.47 12.28
C GLU A 154 -1.61 14.86 12.15
N GLN A 155 -0.70 13.93 12.47
CA GLN A 155 0.74 14.14 12.35
C GLN A 155 1.18 14.33 10.89
N LEU A 156 0.60 13.56 9.95
CA LEU A 156 0.91 13.72 8.54
C LEU A 156 0.41 15.07 7.99
N GLU A 157 -0.77 15.51 8.42
CA GLU A 157 -1.35 16.79 8.01
C GLU A 157 -0.59 17.99 8.59
N GLU A 158 0.01 17.84 9.78
CA GLU A 158 0.92 18.83 10.35
C GLU A 158 2.23 18.94 9.55
N LEU A 159 2.79 17.81 9.10
CA LEU A 159 3.99 17.79 8.24
C LEU A 159 3.71 18.37 6.84
N HIS A 160 2.49 18.25 6.35
CA HIS A 160 2.06 18.69 5.02
C HIS A 160 0.79 19.55 5.10
N PRO A 161 0.84 20.76 5.69
CA PRO A 161 -0.35 21.58 5.85
C PRO A 161 -0.87 22.08 4.51
N LEU A 162 -2.21 22.19 4.38
CA LEU A 162 -2.82 22.76 3.17
C LEU A 162 -2.43 24.23 3.02
N ARG A 163 -1.79 24.57 1.90
CA ARG A 163 -1.36 25.93 1.61
C ARG A 163 -2.44 26.66 0.82
N ARG A 164 -3.07 27.67 1.42
CA ARG A 164 -4.05 28.54 0.74
C ARG A 164 -3.35 29.76 0.15
N LYS A 165 -3.50 29.98 -1.16
CA LYS A 165 -3.07 31.22 -1.82
C LYS A 165 -4.22 32.23 -1.78
N LYS A 166 -3.92 33.50 -1.48
CA LYS A 166 -4.89 34.60 -1.28
C LYS A 166 -5.96 34.72 -2.39
N TYR A 167 -5.63 34.33 -3.62
CA TYR A 167 -6.50 34.47 -4.79
C TYR A 167 -7.08 33.15 -5.34
N LYS A 168 -6.78 32.00 -4.73
CA LYS A 168 -7.31 30.71 -5.17
C LYS A 168 -8.43 30.25 -4.24
N ARG A 169 -9.57 29.84 -4.83
CA ARG A 169 -10.72 29.30 -4.08
C ARG A 169 -10.39 27.97 -3.37
N LYS A 170 -9.55 27.13 -3.99
CA LYS A 170 -9.10 25.86 -3.41
C LYS A 170 -7.64 25.97 -2.95
N PRO A 171 -7.25 25.32 -1.84
CA PRO A 171 -5.85 25.19 -1.45
C PRO A 171 -5.03 24.52 -2.56
N GLU A 172 -3.72 24.69 -2.52
CA GLU A 172 -2.83 23.87 -3.35
C GLU A 172 -2.85 22.42 -2.81
N PRO A 173 -2.97 21.43 -3.71
CA PRO A 173 -2.94 20.03 -3.28
C PRO A 173 -1.57 19.71 -2.67
N ARG A 174 -1.56 18.83 -1.68
CA ARG A 174 -0.32 18.26 -1.13
C ARG A 174 0.34 17.36 -2.17
N ALA A 175 1.49 16.79 -1.82
CA ALA A 175 2.12 15.76 -2.63
C ALA A 175 1.16 14.56 -2.82
N ARG A 176 1.19 13.92 -3.98
CA ARG A 176 0.20 12.91 -4.38
C ARG A 176 0.08 11.74 -3.40
N MET A 177 1.18 11.24 -2.83
CA MET A 177 1.11 10.15 -1.85
C MET A 177 0.46 10.59 -0.54
N VAL A 178 0.61 11.86 -0.16
CA VAL A 178 -0.04 12.43 1.03
C VAL A 178 -1.54 12.55 0.79
N GLU A 179 -1.95 13.04 -0.38
CA GLU A 179 -3.38 13.09 -0.75
C GLU A 179 -3.99 11.67 -0.86
N ALA A 180 -3.24 10.71 -1.40
CA ALA A 180 -3.67 9.31 -1.44
C ALA A 180 -3.89 8.73 -0.03
N TYR A 181 -2.96 8.98 0.90
CA TYR A 181 -3.13 8.58 2.30
C TYR A 181 -4.40 9.17 2.91
N VAL A 182 -4.60 10.50 2.76
CA VAL A 182 -5.76 11.18 3.34
C VAL A 182 -7.06 10.61 2.76
N TYR A 183 -7.08 10.39 1.43
CA TYR A 183 -8.20 9.74 0.76
C TYR A 183 -8.50 8.36 1.35
N PHE A 184 -7.51 7.47 1.46
CA PHE A 184 -7.75 6.13 2.01
C PHE A 184 -8.17 6.18 3.49
N TYR A 185 -7.60 7.08 4.28
CA TYR A 185 -8.01 7.25 5.67
C TYR A 185 -9.48 7.72 5.78
N ASP A 186 -9.90 8.66 4.94
CA ASP A 186 -11.31 9.10 4.84
C ASP A 186 -12.24 7.94 4.47
N GLN A 187 -11.84 7.14 3.48
CA GLN A 187 -12.61 5.98 3.03
C GLN A 187 -12.75 4.91 4.12
N LEU A 188 -11.65 4.60 4.84
CA LEU A 188 -11.67 3.68 5.97
C LEU A 188 -12.56 4.20 7.10
N THR A 189 -12.47 5.50 7.39
CA THR A 189 -13.33 6.16 8.39
C THR A 189 -14.80 6.00 8.03
N ALA A 190 -15.18 6.32 6.78
CA ALA A 190 -16.55 6.17 6.31
C ALA A 190 -17.02 4.70 6.34
N PHE A 191 -16.17 3.76 5.92
CA PHE A 191 -16.52 2.34 5.88
C PHE A 191 -16.72 1.73 7.27
N PHE A 192 -15.84 2.02 8.22
CA PHE A 192 -15.84 1.39 9.54
C PHE A 192 -16.68 2.14 10.56
N LEU A 193 -16.75 3.47 10.49
CA LEU A 193 -17.49 4.31 11.46
C LEU A 193 -18.82 4.83 10.92
N GLY A 194 -19.08 4.64 9.61
CA GLY A 194 -20.29 5.10 8.95
C GLY A 194 -20.20 6.55 8.51
N THR A 195 -21.30 7.03 7.97
CA THR A 195 -21.47 8.43 7.56
C THR A 195 -22.57 9.08 8.38
N ALA A 196 -22.82 10.37 8.16
CA ALA A 196 -23.94 11.07 8.81
C ALA A 196 -25.31 10.48 8.47
N THR A 197 -25.43 9.75 7.35
CA THR A 197 -26.70 9.23 6.83
C THR A 197 -26.83 7.71 6.97
N GLU A 198 -25.72 6.98 7.03
CA GLU A 198 -25.71 5.52 6.98
C GLU A 198 -24.78 4.94 8.04
N PRO A 199 -25.26 4.02 8.90
CA PRO A 199 -24.40 3.31 9.83
C PRO A 199 -23.46 2.37 9.07
N PRO A 200 -22.30 2.02 9.64
CA PRO A 200 -21.38 1.14 8.96
C PRO A 200 -21.91 -0.30 8.86
N LEU A 201 -21.45 -1.05 7.85
CA LEU A 201 -21.79 -2.45 7.68
C LEU A 201 -21.38 -3.27 8.91
N MET A 202 -22.26 -4.14 9.40
CA MET A 202 -22.04 -4.96 10.61
C MET A 202 -21.75 -4.12 11.87
N HIS A 203 -22.35 -2.93 12.02
CA HIS A 203 -22.12 -2.04 13.17
C HIS A 203 -22.43 -2.65 14.55
N GLU A 204 -23.21 -3.73 14.62
CA GLU A 204 -23.46 -4.46 15.87
C GLU A 204 -22.23 -5.27 16.34
N ALA A 205 -21.33 -5.64 15.42
CA ALA A 205 -20.10 -6.33 15.75
C ALA A 205 -19.02 -5.34 16.24
N VAL A 206 -18.19 -5.79 17.18
CA VAL A 206 -17.07 -5.00 17.70
C VAL A 206 -16.13 -4.63 16.55
N LEU A 207 -15.68 -3.37 16.52
CA LEU A 207 -14.83 -2.84 15.45
C LEU A 207 -13.55 -3.68 15.22
N GLU A 208 -12.92 -4.15 16.29
CA GLU A 208 -11.72 -4.99 16.20
C GLU A 208 -11.96 -6.28 15.40
N MET A 209 -13.11 -6.95 15.61
CA MET A 209 -13.49 -8.14 14.83
C MET A 209 -13.68 -7.81 13.36
N ARG A 210 -14.32 -6.68 13.05
CA ARG A 210 -14.55 -6.23 11.67
C ARG A 210 -13.23 -5.90 10.98
N LEU A 211 -12.31 -5.25 11.68
CA LEU A 211 -10.97 -4.93 11.19
C LEU A 211 -10.13 -6.19 10.95
N ASP A 212 -10.20 -7.18 11.85
CA ASP A 212 -9.53 -8.46 11.67
C ASP A 212 -10.03 -9.19 10.42
N GLU A 213 -11.36 -9.27 10.22
CA GLU A 213 -11.92 -9.88 9.01
C GLU A 213 -11.50 -9.16 7.72
N CYS A 214 -11.43 -7.82 7.75
CA CYS A 214 -10.93 -7.05 6.62
C CYS A 214 -9.43 -7.27 6.38
N LEU A 215 -8.64 -7.46 7.45
CA LEU A 215 -7.23 -7.85 7.32
C LEU A 215 -7.10 -9.26 6.72
N GLN A 216 -7.99 -10.19 7.06
CA GLN A 216 -8.06 -11.50 6.39
C GLN A 216 -8.41 -11.35 4.90
N ALA A 217 -9.27 -10.41 4.54
CA ALA A 217 -9.55 -10.09 3.13
C ALA A 217 -8.29 -9.58 2.41
N LEU A 218 -7.51 -8.69 3.02
CA LEU A 218 -6.23 -8.23 2.44
C LEU A 218 -5.22 -9.37 2.27
N LYS A 219 -5.20 -10.33 3.20
CA LYS A 219 -4.31 -11.50 3.17
C LYS A 219 -4.65 -12.47 2.05
N ASN A 220 -5.94 -12.64 1.73
CA ASN A 220 -6.39 -13.80 0.95
C ASN A 220 -7.14 -13.44 -0.34
N ALA A 221 -7.78 -12.26 -0.40
CA ALA A 221 -8.72 -11.92 -1.47
C ALA A 221 -8.12 -11.03 -2.58
N LEU A 222 -6.92 -10.48 -2.38
CA LEU A 222 -6.23 -9.62 -3.34
C LEU A 222 -4.99 -10.33 -3.89
N GLN A 223 -4.95 -10.54 -5.20
CA GLN A 223 -3.86 -11.22 -5.89
C GLN A 223 -3.21 -10.37 -6.97
N VAL A 224 -1.93 -10.66 -7.23
CA VAL A 224 -1.16 -10.15 -8.36
C VAL A 224 -0.45 -11.30 -9.06
N VAL A 225 -0.13 -11.15 -10.34
CA VAL A 225 0.78 -12.07 -11.04
C VAL A 225 2.19 -11.55 -10.81
N ALA A 226 2.96 -12.22 -9.96
CA ALA A 226 4.37 -11.93 -9.79
C ALA A 226 5.15 -12.63 -10.91
N ILE A 227 5.82 -11.83 -11.74
CA ILE A 227 6.72 -12.27 -12.79
C ILE A 227 8.15 -12.07 -12.29
N ASP A 228 8.80 -13.17 -11.95
CA ASP A 228 10.18 -13.19 -11.50
C ASP A 228 11.11 -13.34 -12.72
N LEU A 229 11.99 -12.36 -12.92
CA LEU A 229 13.02 -12.42 -13.96
C LEU A 229 14.14 -13.35 -13.53
N GLU A 230 14.67 -14.12 -14.49
CA GLU A 230 15.77 -15.05 -14.33
C GLU A 230 17.06 -14.50 -14.95
N GLN A 231 18.19 -15.14 -14.62
CA GLN A 231 19.49 -14.73 -15.14
C GLN A 231 19.53 -14.90 -16.67
N GLY A 232 19.56 -13.77 -17.39
CA GLY A 232 19.53 -13.73 -18.86
C GLY A 232 18.26 -13.07 -19.44
N ASP A 233 17.24 -12.82 -18.62
CA ASP A 233 16.07 -12.03 -19.03
C ASP A 233 16.45 -10.54 -19.16
N ASP A 234 16.09 -9.90 -20.27
CA ASP A 234 16.27 -8.46 -20.46
C ASP A 234 15.08 -7.70 -19.89
N ALA A 235 15.28 -7.08 -18.73
CA ALA A 235 14.25 -6.32 -18.02
C ALA A 235 13.68 -5.16 -18.85
N GLN A 236 14.49 -4.54 -19.73
CA GLN A 236 14.04 -3.44 -20.55
C GLN A 236 13.12 -3.93 -21.68
N VAL A 237 13.51 -4.99 -22.38
CA VAL A 237 12.69 -5.59 -23.46
C VAL A 237 11.36 -6.10 -22.91
N ILE A 238 11.37 -6.73 -21.73
CA ILE A 238 10.14 -7.20 -21.08
C ILE A 238 9.23 -6.03 -20.68
N PHE A 239 9.81 -4.95 -20.15
CA PHE A 239 9.05 -3.74 -19.81
C PHE A 239 8.36 -3.12 -21.03
N GLU A 240 9.09 -3.01 -22.15
CA GLU A 240 8.60 -2.48 -23.43
C GLU A 240 7.51 -3.37 -24.06
N THR A 241 7.51 -4.68 -23.78
CA THR A 241 6.52 -5.61 -24.33
C THR A 241 5.21 -5.60 -23.53
N LEU A 242 5.25 -5.25 -22.24
CA LEU A 242 4.11 -5.28 -21.33
C LEU A 242 3.33 -3.96 -21.24
N ASN A 243 3.89 -2.85 -21.73
CA ASN A 243 3.30 -1.50 -21.68
C ASN A 243 3.20 -0.87 -23.07
#